data_AF-A0A3L7TNV7-F1
#
_entry.id   AF-A0A3L7TNV7-F1
#
_cell.length_a   1.000
_cell.length_b   1.000
_cell.length_c   1.000
_cell.angle_alpha   90.00
_cell.angle_beta   90.00
_cell.angle_gamma   90.00
#
_symmetry.space_group_name_H-M   'P 1'
#
loop_
_entity.id
_entity.type
_entity.pdbx_description
1 polymer ?
#
loop_
_entity_poly.entity_id
_entity_poly.type
_entity_poly.pdbx_seq_one_letter_code
_entity_poly.pdbx_strand_id
1 'polypeptide(L)'
;MTAGSKLSLVGEDGTSESDIALACRARRAWRIALIAYLVPMSIATHWPRLGFGAGGTIDKFVHFLGFGVLAWLMLHAAPRQRAWIGFLIALMWVYLDERTQAIEILGRTFSFYDMLAGWIGVICAGAIFALRHESFLVRSEAQCDARSIEATAFSRASTWSRGGLITSAAIVVLGGAMLTRARIAGDEILLSTVVYTIGFAGLFGIILTSAVSLRLARFQWQRERNLVAARVTIPPWSWLLAIALCVGLFSAYHAAIEALFGPASSVVTGSDHDGFLILAQGFAVVAALLSMCAADALSVWFAYRNRSIRSRGILR
;
A
#
# COMPACT_ATOMS: atom_id res chain seq x y z
N MET A 1 54.60 -1.21 3.44
CA MET A 1 53.25 -0.89 3.98
C MET A 1 52.23 -1.61 3.15
N THR A 2 51.93 -2.86 3.51
CA THR A 2 50.90 -3.68 2.87
C THR A 2 49.55 -3.27 3.43
N ALA A 3 48.68 -2.77 2.55
CA ALA A 3 47.28 -2.50 2.89
C ALA A 3 46.63 -3.82 3.34
N GLY A 4 46.47 -3.97 4.66
CA GLY A 4 45.80 -5.12 5.25
C GLY A 4 44.35 -5.14 4.76
N SER A 5 44.08 -6.08 3.85
CA SER A 5 42.73 -6.48 3.46
C SER A 5 41.94 -6.78 4.73
N LYS A 6 41.06 -5.86 5.13
CA LYS A 6 40.03 -6.14 6.12
C LYS A 6 39.11 -7.16 5.46
N LEU A 7 39.39 -8.44 5.69
CA LEU A 7 38.38 -9.48 5.52
C LEU A 7 37.21 -9.09 6.40
N SER A 8 36.20 -8.47 5.80
CA SER A 8 34.90 -8.31 6.42
C SER A 8 34.42 -9.71 6.75
N LEU A 9 34.22 -9.99 8.03
CA LEU A 9 33.60 -11.21 8.51
C LEU A 9 32.19 -11.26 7.91
N VAL A 10 32.06 -11.91 6.77
CA VAL A 10 30.77 -12.26 6.19
C VAL A 10 30.18 -13.28 7.15
N GLY A 11 29.06 -12.96 7.79
CA GLY A 11 28.34 -13.92 8.64
C GLY A 11 28.00 -15.17 7.84
N GLU A 12 27.81 -16.31 8.51
CA GLU A 12 27.47 -17.59 7.86
C GLU A 12 26.20 -17.53 6.98
N ASP A 13 25.37 -16.49 7.13
CA ASP A 13 24.16 -16.24 6.34
C ASP A 13 24.37 -15.29 5.14
N GLY A 14 25.59 -14.83 4.90
CA GLY A 14 25.91 -13.90 3.81
C GLY A 14 25.41 -12.48 4.01
N THR A 15 24.86 -12.14 5.18
CA THR A 15 24.42 -10.77 5.48
C THR A 15 25.61 -9.91 5.90
N SER A 16 25.81 -8.78 5.22
CA SER A 16 26.87 -7.84 5.60
C SER A 16 26.42 -6.99 6.79
N GLU A 17 27.36 -6.58 7.66
CA GLU A 17 27.08 -5.63 8.74
C GLU A 17 26.41 -4.33 8.22
N SER A 18 26.75 -3.93 6.99
CA SER A 18 26.10 -2.83 6.29
C SER A 18 24.61 -3.06 6.00
N ASP A 19 24.21 -4.28 5.64
CA ASP A 19 22.80 -4.59 5.32
C ASP A 19 21.92 -4.50 6.57
N ILE A 20 22.43 -5.00 7.71
CA ILE A 20 21.76 -4.89 9.01
C ILE A 20 21.58 -3.42 9.40
N ALA A 21 22.63 -2.60 9.24
CA ALA A 21 22.55 -1.17 9.53
C ALA A 21 21.54 -0.44 8.64
N LEU A 22 21.47 -0.79 7.34
CA LEU A 22 20.48 -0.24 6.41
C LEU A 22 19.05 -0.63 6.80
N ALA A 23 18.82 -1.90 7.14
CA ALA A 23 17.51 -2.39 7.56
C ALA A 23 17.02 -1.69 8.85
N CYS A 24 17.91 -1.50 9.82
CA CYS A 24 17.62 -0.75 11.06
C CYS A 24 17.24 0.72 10.76
N ARG A 25 17.97 1.39 9.88
CA ARG A 25 17.66 2.78 9.46
C ARG A 25 16.32 2.87 8.74
N ALA A 26 16.06 1.98 7.78
CA ALA A 26 14.79 1.95 7.07
C ALA A 26 13.61 1.72 8.02
N ARG A 27 13.72 0.77 8.95
CA ARG A 27 12.69 0.51 9.97
C ARG A 27 12.45 1.72 10.88
N ARG A 28 13.51 2.43 11.29
CA ARG A 28 13.38 3.68 12.05
C ARG A 28 12.61 4.73 11.26
N ALA A 29 12.92 4.90 9.98
CA ALA A 29 12.23 5.84 9.11
C ALA A 29 10.73 5.49 8.96
N TRP A 30 10.39 4.22 8.74
CA TRP A 30 9.01 3.76 8.70
C TRP A 30 8.25 4.01 10.00
N ARG A 31 8.89 3.85 11.17
CA ARG A 31 8.28 4.16 12.47
C ARG A 31 8.03 5.66 12.65
N ILE A 32 8.95 6.51 12.18
CA ILE A 32 8.74 7.96 12.19
C ILE A 32 7.56 8.33 11.28
N ALA A 33 7.52 7.78 10.07
CA ALA A 33 6.40 7.97 9.14
C ALA A 33 5.07 7.49 9.72
N LEU A 34 5.07 6.33 10.39
CA LEU A 34 3.90 5.81 11.10
C LEU A 34 3.40 6.79 12.17
N ILE A 35 4.27 7.31 13.04
CA ILE A 35 3.88 8.27 14.09
C ILE A 35 3.38 9.57 13.46
N ALA A 36 4.10 10.09 12.45
CA ALA A 36 3.75 11.32 11.74
C ALA A 36 2.42 11.23 10.99
N TYR A 37 1.97 10.02 10.64
CA TYR A 37 0.68 9.77 10.01
C TYR A 37 -0.42 9.47 11.04
N LEU A 38 -0.12 8.62 12.03
CA LEU A 38 -1.06 8.17 13.05
C LEU A 38 -1.61 9.36 13.86
N VAL A 39 -0.75 10.30 14.27
CA VAL A 39 -1.19 11.44 15.08
C VAL A 39 -2.20 12.33 14.34
N PRO A 40 -1.92 12.85 13.12
CA PRO A 40 -2.92 13.61 12.36
C PRO A 40 -4.17 12.80 12.03
N MET A 41 -4.03 11.50 11.69
CA MET A 41 -5.18 10.64 11.39
C MET A 41 -6.10 10.52 12.60
N SER A 42 -5.57 10.24 13.80
CA SER A 42 -6.35 10.16 15.03
C SER A 42 -7.02 11.47 15.39
N ILE A 43 -6.34 12.61 15.17
CA ILE A 43 -6.95 13.93 15.37
C ILE A 43 -8.12 14.14 14.38
N ALA A 44 -7.94 13.76 13.12
CA ALA A 44 -8.96 13.93 12.09
C ALA A 44 -10.18 13.04 12.33
N THR A 45 -9.99 11.79 12.74
CA THR A 45 -11.10 10.86 13.05
C THR A 45 -11.87 11.26 14.31
N HIS A 46 -11.18 11.84 15.30
CA HIS A 46 -11.80 12.31 16.55
C HIS A 46 -12.22 13.78 16.48
N TRP A 47 -12.16 14.42 15.31
CA TRP A 47 -12.62 15.79 15.17
C TRP A 47 -14.14 15.86 15.33
N PRO A 48 -14.69 16.83 16.08
CA PRO A 48 -16.14 16.99 16.24
C PRO A 48 -16.84 17.14 14.89
N ARG A 49 -18.09 16.68 14.80
CA ARG A 49 -18.86 16.74 13.56
C ARG A 49 -19.10 18.20 13.13
N LEU A 50 -18.36 18.66 12.13
CA LEU A 50 -18.43 20.04 11.62
C LEU A 50 -19.68 20.34 10.74
N GLY A 51 -20.66 19.44 10.73
CA GLY A 51 -21.93 19.65 10.00
C GLY A 51 -21.79 19.78 8.48
N PHE A 52 -20.68 19.33 7.89
CA PHE A 52 -20.48 19.41 6.44
C PHE A 52 -21.51 18.55 5.69
N GLY A 53 -22.30 19.17 4.81
CA GLY A 53 -23.18 18.47 3.89
C GLY A 53 -22.40 17.46 3.04
N ALA A 54 -23.02 16.31 2.76
CA ALA A 54 -22.44 15.20 1.98
C ALA A 54 -21.20 14.49 2.58
N GLY A 55 -20.86 14.74 3.85
CA GLY A 55 -19.74 14.05 4.51
C GLY A 55 -19.87 12.52 4.52
N GLY A 56 -21.08 12.00 4.69
CA GLY A 56 -21.34 10.56 4.83
C GLY A 56 -20.94 9.72 3.60
N THR A 57 -21.07 10.27 2.39
CA THR A 57 -20.76 9.53 1.16
C THR A 57 -19.25 9.34 0.96
N ILE A 58 -18.44 10.30 1.39
CA ILE A 58 -16.97 10.22 1.22
C ILE A 58 -16.29 9.61 2.44
N ASP A 59 -16.98 9.54 3.58
CA ASP A 59 -16.46 8.96 4.83
C ASP A 59 -15.90 7.54 4.63
N LYS A 60 -16.65 6.67 3.93
CA LYS A 60 -16.20 5.29 3.63
C LYS A 60 -14.87 5.27 2.87
N PHE A 61 -14.73 6.13 1.86
CA PHE A 61 -13.50 6.23 1.09
C PHE A 61 -12.33 6.73 1.95
N VAL A 62 -12.58 7.72 2.81
CA VAL A 62 -11.57 8.24 3.76
C VAL A 62 -11.16 7.17 4.76
N HIS A 63 -12.09 6.39 5.30
CA HIS A 63 -11.78 5.26 6.19
C HIS A 63 -10.98 4.18 5.48
N PHE A 64 -11.41 3.76 4.28
CA PHE A 64 -10.68 2.80 3.45
C PHE A 64 -9.24 3.23 3.18
N LEU A 65 -9.05 4.44 2.67
CA LEU A 65 -7.73 4.96 2.35
C LEU A 65 -6.91 5.20 3.62
N GLY A 66 -7.52 5.84 4.61
CA GLY A 66 -6.91 6.27 5.86
C GLY A 66 -6.32 5.09 6.63
N PHE A 67 -7.12 4.06 6.85
CA PHE A 67 -6.69 2.84 7.53
C PHE A 67 -5.85 1.91 6.65
N GLY A 68 -6.04 1.92 5.33
CA GLY A 68 -5.16 1.21 4.40
C GLY A 68 -3.71 1.74 4.44
N VAL A 69 -3.53 3.06 4.42
CA VAL A 69 -2.20 3.69 4.58
C VAL A 69 -1.64 3.43 5.98
N LEU A 70 -2.47 3.49 7.03
CA LEU A 70 -2.04 3.15 8.38
C LEU A 70 -1.50 1.71 8.46
N ALA A 71 -2.24 0.75 7.92
CA ALA A 71 -1.84 -0.65 7.87
C ALA A 71 -0.54 -0.84 7.11
N TRP A 72 -0.40 -0.19 5.95
CA TRP A 72 0.83 -0.20 5.16
C TRP A 72 2.04 0.27 5.99
N LEU A 73 1.89 1.40 6.69
CA LEU A 73 2.95 1.93 7.56
C LEU A 73 3.25 0.98 8.74
N MET A 74 2.23 0.38 9.36
CA MET A 74 2.42 -0.58 10.46
C MET A 74 3.13 -1.86 10.04
N LEU A 75 2.78 -2.39 8.86
CA LEU A 75 3.42 -3.58 8.26
C LEU A 75 4.93 -3.34 8.07
N HIS A 76 5.31 -2.20 7.46
CA HIS A 76 6.70 -1.84 7.23
C HIS A 76 7.46 -1.42 8.49
N ALA A 77 6.79 -0.78 9.46
CA ALA A 77 7.37 -0.47 10.77
C ALA A 77 7.73 -1.73 11.57
N ALA A 78 7.07 -2.86 11.25
CA ALA A 78 7.27 -4.19 11.82
C ALA A 78 7.44 -4.14 13.35
N PRO A 79 6.35 -3.86 14.11
CA PRO A 79 6.41 -3.86 15.56
C PRO A 79 6.91 -5.22 16.04
N ARG A 80 7.87 -5.23 16.97
CA ARG A 80 8.58 -6.45 17.41
C ARG A 80 9.17 -7.28 16.26
N GLN A 81 9.54 -6.63 15.15
CA GLN A 81 10.16 -7.22 13.96
C GLN A 81 9.26 -8.21 13.19
N ARG A 82 7.95 -8.20 13.44
CA ARG A 82 6.98 -9.11 12.79
C ARG A 82 5.88 -8.28 12.13
N ALA A 83 5.82 -8.31 10.79
CA ALA A 83 4.85 -7.54 10.03
C ALA A 83 3.40 -7.91 10.36
N TRP A 84 3.10 -9.20 10.55
CA TRP A 84 1.77 -9.68 10.91
C TRP A 84 1.24 -9.09 12.24
N ILE A 85 2.13 -8.76 13.19
CA ILE A 85 1.72 -8.05 14.41
C ILE A 85 1.21 -6.65 14.05
N GLY A 86 1.90 -5.95 13.15
CA GLY A 86 1.46 -4.64 12.64
C GLY A 86 0.11 -4.72 11.93
N PHE A 87 -0.12 -5.77 11.15
CA PHE A 87 -1.42 -6.04 10.52
C PHE A 87 -2.55 -6.20 11.53
N LEU A 88 -2.35 -7.04 12.56
CA LEU A 88 -3.36 -7.24 13.60
C LEU A 88 -3.62 -5.98 14.43
N ILE A 89 -2.58 -5.20 14.72
CA ILE A 89 -2.73 -3.91 15.40
C ILE A 89 -3.55 -2.96 14.52
N ALA A 90 -3.30 -2.91 13.21
CA ALA A 90 -4.08 -2.06 12.30
C ALA A 90 -5.56 -2.46 12.25
N LEU A 91 -5.88 -3.77 12.17
CA LEU A 91 -7.26 -4.25 12.22
C LEU A 91 -7.97 -3.87 13.52
N MET A 92 -7.28 -4.08 14.65
CA MET A 92 -7.78 -3.70 15.97
C MET A 92 -7.94 -2.19 16.10
N TRP A 93 -7.03 -1.41 15.49
CA TRP A 93 -7.07 0.04 15.52
C TRP A 93 -8.32 0.59 14.84
N VAL A 94 -8.74 0.03 13.70
CA VAL A 94 -10.01 0.44 13.04
C VAL A 94 -11.20 0.29 14.00
N TYR A 95 -11.28 -0.85 14.71
CA TYR A 95 -12.35 -1.08 15.68
C TYR A 95 -12.28 -0.09 16.84
N LEU A 96 -11.09 0.12 17.41
CA LEU A 96 -10.90 1.04 18.53
C LEU A 96 -11.23 2.48 18.13
N ASP A 97 -10.74 2.94 16.99
CA ASP A 97 -10.99 4.29 16.48
C ASP A 97 -12.50 4.54 16.30
N GLU A 98 -13.22 3.61 15.65
CA GLU A 98 -14.67 3.73 15.48
C GLU A 98 -15.42 3.71 16.83
N ARG A 99 -14.97 2.86 17.77
CA ARG A 99 -15.59 2.77 19.09
C ARG A 99 -15.36 4.03 19.92
N THR A 100 -14.20 4.66 19.83
CA THR A 100 -13.87 5.90 20.54
C THR A 100 -14.45 7.13 19.86
N GLN A 101 -14.71 7.10 18.56
CA GLN A 101 -15.51 8.14 17.89
C GLN A 101 -16.94 8.24 18.46
N ALA A 102 -17.51 7.13 18.94
CA ALA A 102 -18.85 7.09 19.52
C ALA A 102 -18.96 7.70 20.93
N ILE A 103 -17.91 8.37 21.43
CA ILE A 103 -17.98 9.14 22.68
C ILE A 103 -18.89 10.35 22.44
N GLU A 104 -19.93 10.49 23.27
CA GLU A 104 -21.02 11.47 23.11
C GLU A 104 -20.53 12.91 22.86
N ILE A 105 -19.40 13.30 23.48
CA ILE A 105 -18.81 14.64 23.33
C ILE A 105 -18.42 14.99 21.88
N LEU A 106 -18.21 14.00 21.02
CA LEU A 106 -17.84 14.20 19.62
C LEU A 106 -19.06 14.41 18.70
N GLY A 107 -20.26 14.11 19.17
CA GLY A 107 -21.48 14.17 18.37
C GLY A 107 -21.48 13.19 17.18
N ARG A 108 -20.68 12.12 17.27
CA ARG A 108 -20.58 11.04 16.27
C ARG A 108 -21.16 9.75 16.84
N THR A 109 -21.65 8.90 15.96
CA THR A 109 -22.22 7.60 16.29
C THR A 109 -21.33 6.51 15.72
N PHE A 110 -21.26 5.37 16.39
CA PHE A 110 -20.62 4.18 15.86
C PHE A 110 -21.26 3.78 14.53
N SER A 111 -20.43 3.59 13.51
CA SER A 111 -20.83 3.17 12.16
C SER A 111 -20.10 1.89 11.77
N PHE A 112 -20.86 0.79 11.75
CA PHE A 112 -20.32 -0.51 11.32
C PHE A 112 -19.76 -0.45 9.89
N TYR A 113 -20.38 0.36 9.02
CA TYR A 113 -19.97 0.50 7.63
C TYR A 113 -18.65 1.27 7.46
N ASP A 114 -18.37 2.25 8.32
CA ASP A 114 -17.08 2.95 8.33
C ASP A 114 -15.96 2.02 8.82
N MET A 115 -16.25 1.20 9.84
CA MET A 115 -15.34 0.14 10.29
C MET A 115 -15.09 -0.90 9.19
N LEU A 116 -16.12 -1.34 8.48
CA LEU A 116 -15.99 -2.29 7.37
C LEU A 116 -15.13 -1.71 6.24
N ALA A 117 -15.36 -0.46 5.85
CA ALA A 117 -14.55 0.23 4.85
C ALA A 117 -13.06 0.31 5.28
N GLY A 118 -12.81 0.65 6.55
CA GLY A 118 -11.48 0.64 7.13
C GLY A 118 -10.80 -0.72 7.08
N TRP A 119 -11.50 -1.79 7.47
CA TRP A 119 -10.97 -3.16 7.40
C TRP A 119 -10.65 -3.61 5.98
N ILE A 120 -11.49 -3.26 4.99
CA ILE A 120 -11.19 -3.55 3.58
C ILE A 120 -9.86 -2.89 3.19
N GLY A 121 -9.63 -1.63 3.59
CA GLY A 121 -8.36 -0.93 3.38
C GLY A 121 -7.17 -1.64 4.01
N VAL A 122 -7.30 -2.05 5.28
CA VAL A 122 -6.26 -2.81 6.01
C VAL A 122 -5.94 -4.14 5.32
N ILE A 123 -6.97 -4.90 4.93
CA ILE A 123 -6.84 -6.19 4.25
C ILE A 123 -6.12 -6.02 2.90
N CYS A 124 -6.51 -5.03 2.10
CA CYS A 124 -5.84 -4.74 0.84
C CYS A 124 -4.37 -4.40 1.03
N ALA A 125 -4.03 -3.56 2.00
CA ALA A 125 -2.63 -3.23 2.32
C ALA A 125 -1.84 -4.46 2.76
N GLY A 126 -2.43 -5.31 3.61
CA GLY A 126 -1.85 -6.59 4.04
C GLY A 126 -1.62 -7.55 2.86
N ALA A 127 -2.58 -7.68 1.96
CA ALA A 127 -2.47 -8.54 0.79
C ALA A 127 -1.38 -8.05 -0.18
N ILE A 128 -1.32 -6.74 -0.46
CA ILE A 128 -0.23 -6.15 -1.28
C ILE A 128 1.12 -6.40 -0.61
N PHE A 129 1.22 -6.19 0.71
CA PHE A 129 2.45 -6.41 1.45
C PHE A 129 2.88 -7.88 1.39
N ALA A 130 1.97 -8.82 1.64
CA ALA A 130 2.24 -10.26 1.61
C ALA A 130 2.65 -10.72 0.20
N LEU A 131 1.98 -10.27 -0.86
CA LEU A 131 2.36 -10.62 -2.23
C LEU A 131 3.77 -10.10 -2.60
N ARG A 132 4.16 -8.95 -2.06
CA ARG A 132 5.49 -8.36 -2.29
C ARG A 132 6.61 -8.96 -1.46
N HIS A 133 6.35 -9.31 -0.20
CA HIS A 133 7.38 -9.70 0.77
C HIS A 133 7.35 -11.19 1.14
N GLU A 134 6.18 -11.82 1.06
CA GLU A 134 5.94 -13.21 1.44
C GLU A 134 5.60 -14.11 0.25
N SER A 135 6.05 -13.78 -0.96
CA SER A 135 5.97 -14.71 -2.09
C SER A 135 6.50 -16.08 -1.64
N PHE A 136 5.58 -17.04 -1.62
CA PHE A 136 5.49 -18.28 -0.82
C PHE A 136 6.62 -19.33 -1.05
N LEU A 137 7.86 -18.88 -1.16
CA LEU A 137 9.02 -19.70 -1.47
C LEU A 137 10.04 -19.62 -0.33
N VAL A 138 10.12 -20.73 0.40
CA VAL A 138 11.24 -21.20 1.23
C VAL A 138 12.52 -20.37 1.03
N ARG A 139 12.88 -19.54 2.04
CA ARG A 139 14.20 -18.91 2.27
C ARG A 139 15.07 -18.73 1.01
N SER A 140 14.51 -18.12 -0.04
CA SER A 140 15.24 -17.94 -1.29
C SER A 140 16.06 -16.67 -1.22
N GLU A 141 17.25 -16.66 -1.84
CA GLU A 141 18.11 -15.47 -1.97
C GLU A 141 17.32 -14.22 -2.43
N ALA A 142 16.30 -14.43 -3.28
CA ALA A 142 15.37 -13.40 -3.74
C ALA A 142 14.69 -12.62 -2.59
N GLN A 143 14.32 -13.29 -1.49
CA GLN A 143 13.72 -12.63 -0.33
C GLN A 143 14.73 -11.75 0.41
N CYS A 144 15.97 -12.25 0.57
CA CYS A 144 17.05 -11.47 1.17
C CYS A 144 17.39 -10.24 0.30
N ASP A 145 17.42 -10.41 -1.02
CA ASP A 145 17.65 -9.33 -1.98
C ASP A 145 16.52 -8.30 -1.94
N ALA A 146 15.26 -8.73 -1.94
CA ALA A 146 14.11 -7.83 -1.86
C ALA A 146 14.13 -6.98 -0.58
N ARG A 147 14.43 -7.60 0.57
CA ARG A 147 14.60 -6.87 1.85
C ARG A 147 15.76 -5.89 1.81
N SER A 148 16.87 -6.27 1.17
CA SER A 148 18.05 -5.41 1.04
C SER A 148 17.77 -4.21 0.12
N ILE A 149 17.05 -4.42 -0.98
CA ILE A 149 16.59 -3.37 -1.89
C ILE A 149 15.65 -2.40 -1.17
N GLU A 150 14.69 -2.92 -0.41
CA GLU A 150 13.76 -2.09 0.37
C GLU A 150 14.49 -1.28 1.45
N ALA A 151 15.40 -1.92 2.20
CA ALA A 151 16.24 -1.25 3.17
C ALA A 151 17.07 -0.13 2.52
N THR A 152 17.61 -0.38 1.34
CA THR A 152 18.34 0.63 0.56
C THR A 152 17.44 1.78 0.13
N ALA A 153 16.23 1.49 -0.33
CA ALA A 153 15.25 2.49 -0.75
C ALA A 153 14.90 3.44 0.40
N PHE A 154 14.51 2.91 1.56
CA PHE A 154 13.87 3.68 2.64
C PHE A 154 14.80 4.06 3.80
N SER A 155 16.09 3.69 3.75
CA SER A 155 17.07 4.11 4.77
C SER A 155 17.58 5.55 4.63
N ARG A 156 17.33 6.20 3.48
CA ARG A 156 17.88 7.53 3.17
C ARG A 156 16.79 8.61 3.20
N ALA A 157 17.04 9.71 3.91
CA ALA A 157 16.12 10.85 3.98
C ALA A 157 15.76 11.42 2.59
N SER A 158 16.71 11.44 1.65
CA SER A 158 16.48 11.92 0.29
C SER A 158 15.45 11.09 -0.50
N THR A 159 15.27 9.80 -0.18
CA THR A 159 14.20 9.00 -0.78
C THR A 159 12.84 9.45 -0.26
N TRP A 160 12.73 9.71 1.05
CA TRP A 160 11.50 10.23 1.66
C TRP A 160 11.12 11.61 1.13
N SER A 161 12.09 12.54 1.00
CA SER A 161 11.84 13.86 0.42
C SER A 161 11.36 13.78 -1.03
N ARG A 162 11.98 12.91 -1.85
CA ARG A 162 11.53 12.67 -3.24
C ARG A 162 10.13 12.07 -3.27
N GLY A 163 9.83 11.15 -2.35
CA GLY A 163 8.51 10.55 -2.23
C GLY A 163 7.43 11.56 -1.83
N GLY A 164 7.75 12.46 -0.90
CA GLY A 164 6.89 13.60 -0.58
C GLY A 164 6.62 14.46 -1.80
N LEU A 165 7.67 14.85 -2.54
CA LEU A 165 7.55 15.66 -3.75
C LEU A 165 6.71 14.98 -4.84
N ILE A 166 6.94 13.69 -5.12
CA ILE A 166 6.18 12.93 -6.12
C ILE A 166 4.70 12.85 -5.71
N THR A 167 4.42 12.57 -4.44
CA THR A 167 3.05 12.52 -3.92
C THR A 167 2.36 13.88 -3.99
N SER A 168 3.04 14.96 -3.58
CA SER A 168 2.51 16.32 -3.69
C SER A 168 2.26 16.72 -5.15
N ALA A 169 3.16 16.38 -6.07
CA ALA A 169 2.97 16.63 -7.50
C ALA A 169 1.77 15.85 -8.05
N ALA A 170 1.58 14.59 -7.64
CA ALA A 170 0.40 13.81 -8.01
C ALA A 170 -0.89 14.46 -7.49
N ILE A 171 -0.92 14.92 -6.23
CA ILE A 171 -2.07 15.64 -5.66
C ILE A 171 -2.40 16.89 -6.48
N VAL A 172 -1.40 17.72 -6.80
CA VAL A 172 -1.61 18.95 -7.57
C VAL A 172 -2.11 18.64 -8.99
N VAL A 173 -1.45 17.73 -9.70
CA VAL A 173 -1.76 17.45 -11.12
C VAL A 173 -3.05 16.65 -11.26
N LEU A 174 -3.15 15.48 -10.62
CA LEU A 174 -4.30 14.60 -10.74
C LEU A 174 -5.50 15.15 -9.98
N GLY A 175 -5.30 15.61 -8.73
CA GLY A 175 -6.37 16.23 -7.96
C GLY A 175 -6.87 17.52 -8.63
N GLY A 176 -5.97 18.37 -9.12
CA GLY A 176 -6.32 19.57 -9.89
C GLY A 176 -7.10 19.25 -11.17
N ALA A 177 -6.71 18.21 -11.91
CA ALA A 177 -7.44 17.75 -13.10
C ALA A 177 -8.85 17.24 -12.76
N MET A 178 -8.99 16.47 -11.67
CA MET A 178 -10.31 15.98 -11.21
C MET A 178 -11.22 17.13 -10.78
N LEU A 179 -10.70 18.11 -10.03
CA LEU A 179 -11.46 19.30 -9.63
C LEU A 179 -11.84 20.17 -10.84
N THR A 180 -10.92 20.33 -11.80
CA THR A 180 -11.20 21.06 -13.04
C THR A 180 -12.29 20.38 -13.84
N ARG A 181 -12.24 19.04 -13.96
CA ARG A 181 -13.29 18.25 -14.62
C ARG A 181 -14.65 18.44 -13.94
N ALA A 182 -14.71 18.32 -12.61
CA ALA A 182 -15.94 18.53 -11.85
C ALA A 182 -16.51 19.93 -12.11
N ARG A 183 -15.64 20.95 -12.12
CA ARG A 183 -16.05 22.32 -12.43
C ARG A 183 -16.63 22.49 -13.84
N ILE A 184 -16.01 21.87 -14.84
CA ILE A 184 -16.46 21.89 -16.24
C ILE A 184 -17.80 21.14 -16.40
N ALA A 185 -18.01 20.07 -15.64
CA ALA A 185 -19.27 19.33 -15.62
C ALA A 185 -20.42 20.09 -14.95
N GLY A 186 -20.14 21.23 -14.31
CA GLY A 186 -21.12 22.01 -13.58
C GLY A 186 -21.36 21.52 -12.15
N ASP A 187 -20.54 20.59 -11.65
CA ASP A 187 -20.64 20.07 -10.29
C ASP A 187 -20.24 21.17 -9.28
N GLU A 188 -20.91 21.18 -8.13
CA GLU A 188 -20.52 22.02 -7.01
C GLU A 188 -19.25 21.48 -6.35
N ILE A 189 -18.23 22.33 -6.20
CA ILE A 189 -16.99 21.95 -5.51
C ILE A 189 -17.22 22.07 -4.01
N LEU A 190 -17.69 20.98 -3.43
CA LEU A 190 -17.83 20.83 -1.98
C LEU A 190 -16.49 20.42 -1.34
N LEU A 191 -16.37 20.61 -0.03
CA LEU A 191 -15.22 20.14 0.75
C LEU A 191 -14.98 18.64 0.56
N SER A 192 -16.06 17.85 0.48
CA SER A 192 -15.98 16.42 0.28
C SER A 192 -15.32 16.09 -1.08
N THR A 193 -15.68 16.78 -2.17
CA THR A 193 -15.02 16.66 -3.48
C THR A 193 -13.52 16.95 -3.39
N VAL A 194 -13.13 17.99 -2.64
CA VAL A 194 -11.71 18.32 -2.42
C VAL A 194 -11.00 17.21 -1.63
N VAL A 195 -11.60 16.72 -0.55
CA VAL A 195 -11.03 15.62 0.25
C VAL A 195 -10.88 14.35 -0.58
N TYR A 196 -11.90 13.99 -1.36
CA TYR A 196 -11.87 12.82 -2.24
C TYR A 196 -10.74 12.92 -3.28
N THR A 197 -10.64 14.05 -3.98
CA THR A 197 -9.60 14.26 -5.01
C THR A 197 -8.20 14.25 -4.43
N ILE A 198 -7.97 14.89 -3.27
CA ILE A 198 -6.70 14.84 -2.56
C ILE A 198 -6.38 13.41 -2.13
N GLY A 199 -7.34 12.70 -1.53
CA GLY A 199 -7.16 11.32 -1.08
C GLY A 199 -6.81 10.37 -2.23
N PHE A 200 -7.59 10.42 -3.31
CA PHE A 200 -7.38 9.58 -4.50
C PHE A 200 -6.03 9.86 -5.16
N ALA A 201 -5.69 11.14 -5.38
CA ALA A 201 -4.40 11.50 -5.97
C ALA A 201 -3.22 11.22 -5.04
N GLY A 202 -3.41 11.37 -3.72
CA GLY A 202 -2.44 10.98 -2.70
C GLY A 202 -2.15 9.48 -2.71
N LEU A 203 -3.19 8.64 -2.79
CA LEU A 203 -3.04 7.19 -2.95
C LEU A 203 -2.18 6.85 -4.18
N PHE A 204 -2.51 7.43 -5.33
CA PHE A 204 -1.75 7.24 -6.56
C PHE A 204 -0.29 7.69 -6.40
N GLY A 205 -0.07 8.84 -5.76
CA GLY A 205 1.26 9.37 -5.44
C GLY A 205 2.10 8.45 -4.56
N ILE A 206 1.49 7.85 -3.53
CA ILE A 206 2.16 6.88 -2.63
C ILE A 206 2.55 5.60 -3.39
N ILE A 207 1.65 5.09 -4.23
CA ILE A 207 1.90 3.91 -5.07
C ILE A 207 3.07 4.19 -6.04
N LEU A 208 3.00 5.31 -6.75
CA LEU A 208 4.04 5.73 -7.70
C LEU A 208 5.39 5.94 -7.01
N THR A 209 5.40 6.65 -5.88
CA THR A 209 6.59 6.86 -5.04
C THR A 209 7.23 5.54 -4.64
N SER A 210 6.44 4.59 -4.18
CA SER A 210 6.93 3.27 -3.75
C SER A 210 7.52 2.51 -4.93
N ALA A 211 6.86 2.53 -6.09
CA ALA A 211 7.35 1.88 -7.31
C ALA A 211 8.67 2.49 -7.81
N VAL A 212 8.77 3.82 -7.89
CA VAL A 212 9.97 4.53 -8.33
C VAL A 212 11.12 4.30 -7.35
N SER A 213 10.87 4.41 -6.04
CA SER A 213 11.90 4.25 -5.02
C SER A 213 12.50 2.84 -5.03
N LEU A 214 11.65 1.82 -5.11
CA LEU A 214 12.10 0.42 -5.19
C LEU A 214 12.84 0.14 -6.50
N ARG A 215 12.41 0.73 -7.63
CA ARG A 215 13.10 0.56 -8.92
C ARG A 215 14.49 1.19 -8.92
N LEU A 216 14.62 2.40 -8.37
CA LEU A 216 15.92 3.07 -8.25
C LEU A 216 16.85 2.32 -7.29
N ALA A 217 16.34 1.85 -6.15
CA ALA A 217 17.11 1.06 -5.20
C ALA A 217 17.56 -0.28 -5.82
N ARG A 218 16.70 -0.96 -6.58
CA ARG A 218 17.06 -2.18 -7.30
C ARG A 218 18.20 -1.94 -8.29
N PHE A 219 18.14 -0.84 -9.05
CA PHE A 219 19.21 -0.49 -9.99
C PHE A 219 20.54 -0.22 -9.28
N GLN A 220 20.52 0.53 -8.18
CA GLN A 220 21.71 0.79 -7.36
C GLN A 220 22.30 -0.51 -6.80
N TRP A 221 21.44 -1.34 -6.20
CA TRP A 221 21.83 -2.62 -5.61
C TRP A 221 22.45 -3.57 -6.65
N GLN A 222 21.86 -3.67 -7.86
CA GLN A 222 22.42 -4.48 -8.95
C GLN A 222 23.79 -3.98 -9.40
N ARG A 223 23.96 -2.64 -9.52
CA ARG A 223 25.23 -2.02 -9.89
C ARG A 223 26.32 -2.31 -8.86
N GLU A 224 26.01 -2.20 -7.57
CA GLU A 224 26.98 -2.42 -6.48
C GLU A 224 27.46 -3.87 -6.42
N ARG A 225 26.61 -4.84 -6.76
CA ARG A 225 26.97 -6.26 -6.76
C ARG A 225 27.53 -6.77 -8.10
N ASN A 226 27.79 -5.88 -9.07
CA ASN A 226 28.18 -6.24 -10.43
C ASN A 226 27.27 -7.32 -11.06
N LEU A 227 26.00 -7.36 -10.64
CA LEU A 227 25.03 -8.28 -11.19
C LEU A 227 24.55 -7.67 -12.50
N VAL A 228 24.89 -8.30 -13.62
CA VAL A 228 24.21 -8.01 -14.90
C VAL A 228 22.73 -8.16 -14.61
N ALA A 229 21.96 -7.09 -14.81
CA ALA A 229 20.53 -7.08 -14.57
C ALA A 229 19.93 -8.24 -15.36
N ALA A 230 19.70 -9.37 -14.68
CA ALA A 230 18.95 -10.46 -15.25
C ALA A 230 17.59 -9.83 -15.52
N ARG A 231 17.33 -9.50 -16.79
CA ARG A 231 16.03 -9.02 -17.21
C ARG A 231 15.10 -10.18 -16.90
N VAL A 232 14.44 -10.11 -15.76
CA VAL A 232 13.26 -10.92 -15.51
C VAL A 232 12.26 -10.40 -16.53
N THR A 233 12.25 -11.05 -17.69
CA THR A 233 11.26 -10.81 -18.72
C THR A 233 9.94 -11.27 -18.12
N ILE A 234 9.16 -10.31 -17.66
CA ILE A 234 7.79 -10.55 -17.21
C ILE A 234 7.06 -11.17 -18.39
N PRO A 235 6.62 -12.44 -18.29
CA PRO A 235 6.06 -13.12 -19.43
C PRO A 235 4.72 -12.46 -19.80
N PRO A 236 4.37 -12.34 -21.09
CA PRO A 236 3.14 -11.66 -21.51
C PRO A 236 1.86 -12.16 -20.83
N TRP A 237 1.80 -13.47 -20.51
CA TRP A 237 0.65 -14.08 -19.83
C TRP A 237 0.38 -13.48 -18.44
N SER A 238 1.39 -12.94 -17.76
CA SER A 238 1.23 -12.34 -16.43
C SER A 238 0.38 -11.07 -16.47
N TRP A 239 0.43 -10.31 -17.57
CA TRP A 239 -0.45 -9.16 -17.78
C TRP A 239 -1.90 -9.60 -17.96
N LEU A 240 -2.14 -10.67 -18.73
CA LEU A 240 -3.48 -11.25 -18.89
C LEU A 240 -4.02 -11.74 -17.55
N LEU A 241 -3.19 -12.39 -16.74
CA LEU A 241 -3.55 -12.81 -15.39
C LEU A 241 -3.87 -11.60 -14.49
N ALA A 242 -3.05 -10.55 -14.52
CA ALA A 242 -3.30 -9.34 -13.74
C ALA A 242 -4.62 -8.68 -14.14
N ILE A 243 -4.94 -8.61 -15.43
CA ILE A 243 -6.23 -8.09 -15.91
C ILE A 243 -7.38 -8.98 -15.41
N ALA A 244 -7.27 -10.30 -15.55
CA ALA A 244 -8.30 -11.24 -15.11
C ALA A 244 -8.56 -11.16 -13.58
N LEU A 245 -7.49 -11.09 -12.78
CA LEU A 245 -7.60 -10.90 -11.33
C LEU A 245 -8.22 -9.55 -10.98
N CYS A 246 -7.86 -8.49 -11.71
CA CYS A 246 -8.40 -7.15 -11.47
C CYS A 246 -9.90 -7.11 -11.73
N VAL A 247 -10.35 -7.67 -12.86
CA VAL A 247 -11.77 -7.79 -13.19
C VAL A 247 -12.48 -8.65 -12.15
N GLY A 248 -11.92 -9.80 -11.77
CA GLY A 248 -12.51 -10.68 -10.76
C GLY A 248 -12.70 -10.00 -9.40
N LEU A 249 -11.68 -9.30 -8.91
CA LEU A 249 -11.73 -8.56 -7.64
C LEU A 249 -12.76 -7.42 -7.69
N PHE A 250 -12.79 -6.66 -8.78
CA PHE A 250 -13.73 -5.56 -8.93
C PHE A 250 -15.18 -6.05 -9.03
N SER A 251 -15.42 -7.12 -9.80
CA SER A 251 -16.74 -7.76 -9.87
C SER A 251 -17.17 -8.35 -8.53
N ALA A 252 -16.27 -9.00 -7.79
CA ALA A 252 -16.57 -9.54 -6.47
C ALA A 252 -16.91 -8.43 -5.46
N TYR A 253 -16.22 -7.29 -5.54
CA TYR A 253 -16.53 -6.12 -4.72
C TYR A 253 -17.92 -5.56 -5.03
N HIS A 254 -18.27 -5.39 -6.30
CA HIS A 254 -19.61 -4.93 -6.70
C HIS A 254 -20.71 -5.91 -6.28
N ALA A 255 -20.49 -7.21 -6.47
CA ALA A 255 -21.42 -8.24 -6.00
C ALA A 255 -21.60 -8.21 -4.48
N ALA A 256 -20.54 -7.93 -3.71
CA ALA A 256 -20.62 -7.79 -2.27
C ALA A 256 -21.41 -6.54 -1.86
N ILE A 257 -21.24 -5.40 -2.56
CA ILE A 257 -22.07 -4.20 -2.33
C ILE A 257 -23.54 -4.52 -2.62
N GLU A 258 -23.83 -5.12 -3.77
CA GLU A 258 -25.21 -5.46 -4.15
C GLU A 258 -25.84 -6.46 -3.16
N ALA A 259 -25.07 -7.42 -2.66
CA ALA A 259 -25.54 -8.34 -1.63
C ALA A 259 -25.82 -7.66 -0.27
N LEU A 260 -25.06 -6.62 0.08
CA LEU A 260 -25.21 -5.88 1.34
C LEU A 260 -26.35 -4.85 1.29
N PHE A 261 -26.51 -4.16 0.17
CA PHE A 261 -27.40 -2.99 0.06
C PHE A 261 -28.56 -3.17 -0.93
N GLY A 262 -28.57 -4.26 -1.68
CA GLY A 262 -29.48 -4.45 -2.82
C GLY A 262 -29.01 -3.69 -4.08
N PRO A 263 -29.85 -3.67 -5.13
CA PRO A 263 -29.53 -2.96 -6.36
C PRO A 263 -29.41 -1.45 -6.14
N ALA A 264 -28.51 -0.80 -6.89
CA ALA A 264 -28.31 0.64 -6.83
C ALA A 264 -29.60 1.41 -7.14
N SER A 265 -30.02 2.27 -6.22
CA SER A 265 -31.08 3.25 -6.49
C SER A 265 -30.55 4.32 -7.43
N SER A 266 -31.41 4.80 -8.35
CA SER A 266 -31.07 5.92 -9.23
C SER A 266 -30.97 7.27 -8.50
N VAL A 267 -31.41 7.34 -7.24
CA VAL A 267 -31.39 8.53 -6.41
C VAL A 267 -30.20 8.44 -5.45
N VAL A 268 -29.28 9.41 -5.54
CA VAL A 268 -28.20 9.59 -4.56
C VAL A 268 -28.82 10.16 -3.29
N THR A 269 -28.78 9.40 -2.21
CA THR A 269 -29.41 9.75 -0.93
C THR A 269 -28.39 10.13 0.15
N GLY A 270 -27.09 9.97 -0.15
CA GLY A 270 -26.05 10.10 0.85
C GLY A 270 -26.00 8.89 1.80
N SER A 271 -26.54 7.76 1.35
CA SER A 271 -26.58 6.51 2.10
C SER A 271 -25.20 5.85 2.19
N ASP A 272 -25.05 4.86 3.08
CA ASP A 272 -23.86 4.02 3.12
C ASP A 272 -23.60 3.32 1.77
N HIS A 273 -24.67 2.94 1.05
CA HIS A 273 -24.56 2.36 -0.29
C HIS A 273 -23.85 3.32 -1.26
N ASP A 274 -24.29 4.58 -1.30
CA ASP A 274 -23.64 5.61 -2.13
C ASP A 274 -22.16 5.75 -1.76
N GLY A 275 -21.83 5.67 -0.46
CA GLY A 275 -20.45 5.75 0.01
C GLY A 275 -19.58 4.57 -0.43
N PHE A 276 -20.12 3.36 -0.45
CA PHE A 276 -19.43 2.19 -0.99
C PHE A 276 -19.27 2.25 -2.52
N LEU A 277 -20.20 2.88 -3.24
CA LEU A 277 -20.04 3.12 -4.68
C LEU A 277 -18.92 4.13 -4.98
N ILE A 278 -18.75 5.17 -4.16
CA ILE A 278 -17.58 6.07 -4.27
C ILE A 278 -16.29 5.32 -3.93
N LEU A 279 -16.30 4.51 -2.86
CA LEU A 279 -15.17 3.66 -2.47
C LEU A 279 -14.74 2.75 -3.62
N ALA A 280 -15.68 2.21 -4.41
CA ALA A 280 -15.41 1.35 -5.57
C ALA A 280 -14.36 1.93 -6.52
N GLN A 281 -14.38 3.25 -6.75
CA GLN A 281 -13.42 3.92 -7.62
C GLN A 281 -12.00 3.86 -7.05
N GLY A 282 -11.85 4.07 -5.74
CA GLY A 282 -10.58 3.88 -5.02
C GLY A 282 -10.15 2.41 -5.01
N PHE A 283 -11.09 1.52 -4.77
CA PHE A 283 -10.86 0.07 -4.77
C PHE A 283 -10.37 -0.43 -6.13
N ALA A 284 -10.87 0.10 -7.25
CA ALA A 284 -10.42 -0.28 -8.59
C ALA A 284 -8.90 -0.08 -8.77
N VAL A 285 -8.35 1.04 -8.29
CA VAL A 285 -6.90 1.31 -8.34
C VAL A 285 -6.13 0.30 -7.50
N VAL A 286 -6.63 0.00 -6.30
CA VAL A 286 -6.02 -0.96 -5.38
C VAL A 286 -6.11 -2.39 -5.92
N ALA A 287 -7.24 -2.76 -6.54
CA ALA A 287 -7.44 -4.06 -7.19
C ALA A 287 -6.47 -4.24 -8.37
N ALA A 288 -6.26 -3.21 -9.19
CA ALA A 288 -5.27 -3.24 -10.26
C ALA A 288 -3.85 -3.46 -9.70
N LEU A 289 -3.48 -2.71 -8.65
CA LEU A 289 -2.17 -2.86 -7.99
C LEU A 289 -1.99 -4.25 -7.37
N LEU A 290 -3.00 -4.75 -6.66
CA LEU A 290 -3.00 -6.08 -6.05
C LEU A 290 -2.83 -7.16 -7.13
N SER A 291 -3.55 -7.04 -8.24
CA SER A 291 -3.48 -7.99 -9.36
C SER A 291 -2.12 -7.98 -10.04
N MET A 292 -1.50 -6.81 -10.21
CA MET A 292 -0.14 -6.70 -10.72
C MET A 292 0.87 -7.34 -9.77
N CYS A 293 0.74 -7.11 -8.45
CA CYS A 293 1.62 -7.73 -7.46
C CYS A 293 1.47 -9.26 -7.44
N ALA A 294 0.24 -9.76 -7.56
CA ALA A 294 -0.03 -11.20 -7.63
C ALA A 294 0.56 -11.85 -8.88
N ALA A 295 0.40 -11.21 -10.04
CA ALA A 295 0.96 -11.71 -11.30
C ALA A 295 2.50 -11.71 -11.30
N ASP A 296 3.13 -10.68 -10.72
CA ASP A 296 4.60 -10.62 -10.56
C ASP A 296 5.09 -11.72 -9.62
N ALA A 297 4.46 -11.86 -8.45
CA ALA A 297 4.79 -12.92 -7.47
C ALA A 297 4.70 -14.32 -8.10
N LEU A 298 3.66 -14.59 -8.88
CA LEU A 298 3.48 -15.87 -9.56
C LEU A 298 4.52 -16.08 -10.68
N SER A 299 4.86 -15.02 -11.43
CA SER A 299 5.87 -15.08 -12.49
C SER A 299 7.25 -15.42 -11.91
N VAL A 300 7.63 -14.77 -10.80
CA VAL A 300 8.84 -15.07 -10.05
C VAL A 300 8.81 -16.52 -9.57
N TRP A 301 7.67 -16.98 -9.04
CA TRP A 301 7.53 -18.35 -8.55
C TRP A 301 7.81 -19.40 -9.65
N PHE A 302 7.22 -19.23 -10.83
CA PHE A 302 7.47 -20.14 -11.96
C PHE A 302 8.93 -20.11 -12.43
N ALA A 303 9.56 -18.92 -12.47
CA ALA A 303 10.96 -18.78 -12.89
C ALA A 303 11.91 -19.55 -11.96
N TYR A 304 11.71 -19.44 -10.64
CA TYR A 304 12.53 -20.15 -9.66
C TYR A 304 12.27 -21.66 -9.64
N ARG A 305 11.00 -22.08 -9.73
CA ARG A 305 10.64 -23.50 -9.81
C ARG A 305 11.37 -24.20 -10.97
N ASN A 306 11.41 -23.55 -12.13
CA ASN A 306 12.09 -24.09 -13.32
C ASN A 306 13.62 -24.16 -13.17
N ARG A 307 14.25 -23.21 -12.46
CA ARG A 307 15.70 -23.28 -12.15
C ARG A 307 16.04 -24.47 -11.25
N SER A 308 15.23 -24.71 -10.22
CA SER A 308 15.46 -25.82 -9.28
C SER A 308 15.42 -27.20 -9.95
N ILE A 309 14.63 -27.34 -11.02
CA ILE A 309 14.53 -28.58 -11.80
C ILE A 309 15.78 -28.76 -12.67
N ARG A 310 16.27 -27.70 -13.32
CA ARG A 310 17.48 -27.78 -14.16
C ARG A 310 18.75 -28.07 -13.36
N SER A 311 18.93 -27.46 -12.18
CA SER A 311 20.13 -27.73 -11.36
C SER A 311 20.18 -29.17 -10.84
N ARG A 312 19.03 -29.83 -10.62
CA ARG A 312 18.96 -31.26 -10.27
C ARG A 312 19.19 -32.20 -11.45
N GLY A 313 18.92 -31.76 -12.67
CA GLY A 313 19.09 -32.55 -13.89
C GLY A 313 20.54 -32.64 -14.39
N ILE A 314 21.40 -31.68 -14.03
CA ILE A 314 22.83 -31.66 -14.42
C ILE A 314 23.69 -32.55 -13.51
N LEU A 315 23.14 -33.04 -12.40
CA LEU A 315 23.80 -33.94 -11.45
C LEU A 315 23.48 -35.43 -11.67
N ARG A 316 22.96 -35.81 -12.84
CA ARG A 316 22.73 -37.20 -13.26
C ARG A 316 23.50 -37.49 -14.53
#